data_AF-A0AAJ4CV97-F1
#
_entry.id   AF-A0AAJ4CV97-F1
#
_cell.length_a   1.000
_cell.length_b   1.000
_cell.length_c   1.000
_cell.angle_alpha   90.00
_cell.angle_beta   90.00
_cell.angle_gamma   90.00
#
_symmetry.space_group_name_H-M   'P 1'
#
loop_
_entity.id
_entity.type
_entity.pdbx_description
1 polymer ?
#
loop_
_entity_poly.entity_id
_entity_poly.type
_entity_poly.pdbx_seq_one_letter_code
_entity_poly.pdbx_strand_id
1 'polypeptide(L)'
;MSRVVVWGDAPVAWQEVVEVARHDAELVLSESAWQRIARGREIVTNIVASGQIAYGINTGLGALCNIMLAEEELSQLSRNTLLSHACGVGPLLAKHEVRAILCTAIANYSHGKSGVSVELVRRLLVLLNQHITPQVPSQGSVGYLTHMAHISLTLIGVGEAELDGQIVPASEALARTGLTPYRPGAKEGLSLVNGTPCMTGLACLALDDARRLLDWADVTGAMSFEALRGQLVAFDEEVLSLKASPGIQRSGERLRRLLGDSPLLKISSGIRTQDALSLRSMPQVHGACRDQFAHVERQIATELNACTDNPLVMGTPQAWRVVSQAHPHGESVAMACDLLAIALAELGSIAERRLDRLVNPLVSGLPPFLVGQPGVNSGMMIAQYVAASLCAENRQLAQPAVLDNYITSGLQEDHLSLGTGAALKLLKTVSNVYHILAIEYLLAAQALEFHGEAQLASGTLRAWRRLRQIVPCWQEDRWLAPEIARAVQVLRTQMPEVL
;
A
#
# COMPACT_ATOMS: atom_id res chain seq x y z
N MET A 1 -15.33 -10.47 -19.04
CA MET A 1 -16.15 -10.29 -17.82
C MET A 1 -15.21 -9.85 -16.73
N SER A 2 -15.48 -8.73 -16.07
CA SER A 2 -14.72 -8.33 -14.88
C SER A 2 -14.86 -9.43 -13.83
N ARG A 3 -13.78 -9.67 -13.07
CA ARG A 3 -13.82 -10.57 -11.93
C ARG A 3 -14.82 -10.03 -10.91
N VAL A 4 -15.61 -10.89 -10.29
CA VAL A 4 -16.53 -10.52 -9.20
C VAL A 4 -15.94 -10.94 -7.87
N VAL A 5 -15.91 -10.03 -6.90
CA VAL A 5 -15.53 -10.26 -5.50
C VAL A 5 -16.80 -10.18 -4.65
N VAL A 6 -17.03 -11.18 -3.80
CA VAL A 6 -18.23 -11.26 -2.94
C VAL A 6 -17.81 -11.22 -1.48
N TRP A 7 -18.31 -10.24 -0.72
CA TRP A 7 -17.99 -10.08 0.71
C TRP A 7 -19.17 -10.33 1.64
N GLY A 8 -18.84 -10.75 2.87
CA GLY A 8 -19.78 -10.79 3.99
C GLY A 8 -20.02 -12.17 4.62
N ASP A 9 -19.58 -13.25 3.96
CA ASP A 9 -19.71 -14.63 4.47
C ASP A 9 -18.36 -15.24 4.91
N ALA A 10 -17.24 -14.55 4.64
CA ALA A 10 -15.88 -14.93 5.03
C ALA A 10 -15.04 -13.68 5.33
N PRO A 11 -13.89 -13.82 6.03
CA PRO A 11 -12.96 -12.72 6.19
C PRO A 11 -12.50 -12.17 4.84
N VAL A 12 -12.48 -10.84 4.72
CA VAL A 12 -12.00 -10.12 3.54
C VAL A 12 -10.48 -10.24 3.45
N ALA A 13 -9.97 -10.59 2.28
CA ALA A 13 -8.54 -10.63 2.00
C ALA A 13 -8.08 -9.30 1.38
N TRP A 14 -6.92 -8.78 1.80
CA TRP A 14 -6.38 -7.51 1.25
C TRP A 14 -6.12 -7.59 -0.27
N GLN A 15 -5.85 -8.80 -0.78
CA GLN A 15 -5.71 -9.05 -2.22
C GLN A 15 -7.01 -8.73 -2.97
N GLU A 16 -8.18 -8.99 -2.37
CA GLU A 16 -9.46 -8.68 -3.00
C GLU A 16 -9.69 -7.16 -3.08
N VAL A 17 -9.23 -6.40 -2.07
CA VAL A 17 -9.20 -4.94 -2.13
C VAL A 17 -8.35 -4.48 -3.31
N VAL A 18 -7.20 -5.12 -3.56
CA VAL A 18 -6.31 -4.81 -4.68
C VAL A 18 -6.96 -5.14 -6.03
N GLU A 19 -7.63 -6.28 -6.15
CA GLU A 19 -8.37 -6.66 -7.37
C GLU A 19 -9.43 -5.63 -7.73
N VAL A 20 -10.18 -5.14 -6.74
CA VAL A 20 -11.19 -4.10 -6.98
C VAL A 20 -10.51 -2.76 -7.26
N ALA A 21 -9.52 -2.35 -6.47
CA ALA A 21 -8.91 -1.03 -6.55
C ALA A 21 -8.05 -0.82 -7.80
N ARG A 22 -7.24 -1.81 -8.20
CA ARG A 22 -6.28 -1.75 -9.32
C ARG A 22 -6.74 -2.46 -10.59
N HIS A 23 -7.61 -3.47 -10.46
CA HIS A 23 -7.96 -4.38 -11.57
C HIS A 23 -9.45 -4.37 -11.91
N ASP A 24 -10.19 -3.38 -11.41
CA ASP A 24 -11.59 -3.12 -11.76
C ASP A 24 -12.51 -4.33 -11.55
N ALA A 25 -12.19 -5.19 -10.57
CA ALA A 25 -13.10 -6.23 -10.14
C ALA A 25 -14.38 -5.60 -9.57
N GLU A 26 -15.54 -6.18 -9.90
CA GLU A 26 -16.82 -5.76 -9.35
C GLU A 26 -16.94 -6.25 -7.91
N LEU A 27 -17.27 -5.36 -6.98
CA LEU A 27 -17.54 -5.72 -5.59
C LEU A 27 -19.04 -5.90 -5.36
N VAL A 28 -19.43 -7.03 -4.77
CA VAL A 28 -20.81 -7.34 -4.37
C VAL A 28 -20.82 -7.77 -2.91
N LEU A 29 -21.87 -7.39 -2.16
CA LEU A 29 -22.10 -7.90 -0.81
C LEU A 29 -23.08 -9.08 -0.85
N SER A 30 -22.78 -10.11 -0.06
CA SER A 30 -23.65 -11.24 0.22
C SER A 30 -24.98 -10.80 0.87
N GLU A 31 -25.99 -11.65 0.73
CA GLU A 31 -27.29 -11.44 1.36
C GLU A 31 -27.17 -11.33 2.90
N SER A 32 -26.26 -12.10 3.51
CA SER A 32 -26.03 -12.05 4.95
C SER A 32 -25.48 -10.69 5.40
N ALA A 33 -24.60 -10.06 4.62
CA ALA A 33 -24.10 -8.71 4.90
C ALA A 33 -25.22 -7.67 4.82
N TRP A 34 -26.08 -7.74 3.79
CA TRP A 34 -27.22 -6.85 3.66
C TRP A 34 -28.18 -6.96 4.85
N GLN A 35 -28.45 -8.17 5.32
CA GLN A 35 -29.28 -8.41 6.50
C GLN A 35 -28.65 -7.81 7.78
N ARG A 36 -27.32 -7.93 7.95
CA ARG A 36 -26.63 -7.30 9.09
C ARG A 36 -26.71 -5.78 9.04
N ILE A 37 -26.49 -5.17 7.87
CA ILE A 37 -26.59 -3.71 7.68
C ILE A 37 -28.03 -3.24 8.00
N ALA A 38 -29.04 -3.90 7.43
CA ALA A 38 -30.44 -3.57 7.66
C ALA A 38 -30.81 -3.63 9.16
N ARG A 39 -30.37 -4.68 9.86
CA ARG A 39 -30.62 -4.83 11.30
C ARG A 39 -29.94 -3.75 12.13
N GLY A 40 -28.70 -3.38 11.77
CA GLY A 40 -28.00 -2.27 12.41
C GLY A 40 -28.74 -0.95 12.23
N ARG A 41 -29.27 -0.70 11.03
CA ARG A 41 -30.06 0.49 10.73
C ARG A 41 -31.37 0.53 11.50
N GLU A 42 -32.07 -0.59 11.59
CA GLU A 42 -33.34 -0.70 12.33
C GLU A 42 -33.17 -0.30 13.81
N ILE A 43 -32.06 -0.71 14.45
CA ILE A 43 -31.75 -0.29 15.81
C ILE A 43 -31.60 1.25 15.90
N VAL A 44 -30.88 1.88 14.96
CA VAL A 44 -30.72 3.35 14.93
C VAL A 44 -32.07 4.03 14.78
N THR A 45 -32.93 3.54 13.88
CA THR A 45 -34.29 4.06 13.69
C THR A 45 -35.13 3.93 14.97
N ASN A 46 -35.08 2.80 15.65
CA ASN A 46 -35.81 2.58 16.91
C ASN A 46 -35.31 3.51 18.03
N ILE A 47 -34.00 3.77 18.12
CA ILE A 47 -33.43 4.71 19.09
C ILE A 47 -33.99 6.12 18.85
N VAL A 48 -33.93 6.60 17.60
CA VAL A 48 -34.43 7.93 17.23
C VAL A 48 -35.92 8.05 17.56
N ALA A 49 -36.72 7.03 17.23
CA ALA A 49 -38.16 7.02 17.52
C ALA A 49 -38.48 6.95 19.02
N SER A 50 -37.63 6.30 19.83
CA SER A 50 -37.84 6.15 21.28
C SER A 50 -37.52 7.41 22.10
N GLY A 51 -36.75 8.35 21.55
CA GLY A 51 -36.27 9.53 22.27
C GLY A 51 -35.17 9.26 23.32
N GLN A 52 -34.65 8.03 23.44
CA GLN A 52 -33.53 7.73 24.33
C GLN A 52 -32.24 8.40 23.88
N ILE A 53 -31.55 9.12 24.76
CA ILE A 53 -30.28 9.81 24.46
C ILE A 53 -29.20 8.79 24.06
N ALA A 54 -28.65 8.95 22.86
CA ALA A 54 -27.55 8.14 22.35
C ALA A 54 -26.56 9.00 21.53
N TYR A 55 -25.29 9.01 21.98
CA TYR A 55 -24.20 9.81 21.41
C TYR A 55 -24.10 9.66 19.88
N GLY A 56 -24.10 10.77 19.15
CA GLY A 56 -23.92 10.78 17.69
C GLY A 56 -25.03 10.09 16.89
N ILE A 57 -26.09 9.61 17.55
CA ILE A 57 -27.29 9.02 16.93
C ILE A 57 -28.42 10.06 16.94
N ASN A 58 -28.81 10.55 18.12
CA ASN A 58 -29.82 11.60 18.28
C ASN A 58 -29.32 12.81 19.09
N THR A 59 -28.00 12.92 19.26
CA THR A 59 -27.34 14.08 19.87
C THR A 59 -26.26 14.70 18.99
N GLY A 60 -25.78 15.90 19.37
CA GLY A 60 -24.61 16.54 18.76
C GLY A 60 -23.30 15.74 18.94
N LEU A 61 -22.23 16.18 18.25
CA LEU A 61 -20.91 15.53 18.26
C LEU A 61 -19.92 16.24 19.19
N GLY A 62 -18.90 15.51 19.67
CA GLY A 62 -17.84 16.08 20.52
C GLY A 62 -18.38 16.77 21.76
N ALA A 63 -18.04 18.05 21.94
CA ALA A 63 -18.49 18.88 23.09
C ALA A 63 -20.02 19.10 23.16
N LEU A 64 -20.77 18.79 22.09
CA LEU A 64 -22.22 18.98 22.00
C LEU A 64 -23.02 17.68 22.26
N CYS A 65 -22.38 16.66 22.83
CA CYS A 65 -22.91 15.30 23.01
C CYS A 65 -24.20 15.18 23.86
N ASN A 66 -24.56 16.22 24.61
CA ASN A 66 -25.72 16.23 25.52
C ASN A 66 -26.98 16.94 24.95
N ILE A 67 -26.93 17.46 23.72
CA ILE A 67 -28.06 18.19 23.09
C ILE A 67 -28.82 17.22 22.19
N MET A 68 -30.11 16.98 22.45
CA MET A 68 -31.00 16.20 21.57
C MET A 68 -31.42 16.99 20.33
N LEU A 69 -31.57 16.30 19.20
CA LEU A 69 -31.91 16.89 17.91
C LEU A 69 -33.12 16.20 17.26
N ALA A 70 -33.93 16.97 16.54
CA ALA A 70 -35.00 16.47 15.69
C ALA A 70 -34.44 15.80 14.41
N GLU A 71 -35.27 15.05 13.67
CA GLU A 71 -34.81 14.28 12.50
C GLU A 71 -34.22 15.16 11.39
N GLU A 72 -34.85 16.29 11.07
CA GLU A 72 -34.31 17.27 10.12
C GLU A 72 -32.95 17.81 10.57
N GLU A 73 -32.79 18.06 11.87
CA GLU A 73 -31.55 18.54 12.46
C GLU A 73 -30.46 17.46 12.43
N LEU A 74 -30.81 16.18 12.60
CA LEU A 74 -29.87 15.05 12.47
C LEU A 74 -29.38 14.86 11.04
N SER A 75 -30.26 15.05 10.06
CA SER A 75 -29.88 15.05 8.65
C SER A 75 -28.98 16.24 8.31
N GLN A 76 -29.33 17.43 8.81
CA GLN A 76 -28.52 18.63 8.64
C GLN A 76 -27.15 18.49 9.32
N LEU A 77 -27.11 17.94 10.53
CA LEU A 77 -25.88 17.64 11.26
C LEU A 77 -25.00 16.72 10.43
N SER A 78 -25.54 15.60 9.93
CA SER A 78 -24.77 14.66 9.12
C SER A 78 -24.20 15.32 7.86
N ARG A 79 -24.99 16.13 7.15
CA ARG A 79 -24.50 16.89 5.99
C ARG A 79 -23.40 17.89 6.38
N ASN A 80 -23.58 18.62 7.47
CA ASN A 80 -22.62 19.61 7.96
C ASN A 80 -21.31 18.96 8.39
N THR A 81 -21.37 17.79 9.03
CA THR A 81 -20.19 16.98 9.37
C THR A 81 -19.36 16.69 8.12
N LEU A 82 -19.99 16.24 7.02
CA LEU A 82 -19.24 15.97 5.79
C LEU A 82 -18.53 17.23 5.27
N LEU A 83 -19.22 18.37 5.25
CA LEU A 83 -18.66 19.63 4.76
C LEU A 83 -17.54 20.17 5.65
N SER A 84 -17.70 20.15 6.96
CA SER A 84 -16.73 20.74 7.89
C SER A 84 -15.47 19.90 8.05
N HIS A 85 -15.54 18.60 7.74
CA HIS A 85 -14.41 17.68 7.87
C HIS A 85 -13.65 17.47 6.56
N ALA A 86 -14.21 17.88 5.41
CA ALA A 86 -13.55 17.82 4.11
C ALA A 86 -12.52 18.95 3.92
N CYS A 87 -11.54 19.03 4.82
CA CYS A 87 -10.53 20.10 4.91
C CYS A 87 -9.13 19.68 4.42
N GLY A 88 -9.03 18.54 3.74
CA GLY A 88 -7.77 18.02 3.21
C GLY A 88 -7.13 18.92 2.15
N VAL A 89 -5.81 18.84 2.02
CA VAL A 89 -4.98 19.68 1.14
C VAL A 89 -3.91 18.85 0.42
N GLY A 90 -3.13 19.50 -0.46
CA GLY A 90 -2.01 18.86 -1.16
C GLY A 90 -2.43 18.16 -2.46
N PRO A 91 -1.51 17.37 -3.06
CA PRO A 91 -1.82 16.64 -4.29
C PRO A 91 -2.93 15.64 -4.07
N LEU A 92 -3.68 15.34 -5.12
CA LEU A 92 -4.78 14.38 -5.09
C LEU A 92 -4.25 12.94 -4.95
N LEU A 93 -5.00 12.12 -4.21
CA LEU A 93 -4.80 10.67 -4.22
C LEU A 93 -5.06 10.11 -5.62
N ALA A 94 -4.32 9.06 -5.97
CA ALA A 94 -4.53 8.35 -7.21
C ALA A 94 -5.88 7.60 -7.20
N LYS A 95 -6.46 7.38 -8.38
CA LYS A 95 -7.74 6.67 -8.53
C LYS A 95 -7.83 5.36 -7.74
N HIS A 96 -6.81 4.52 -7.86
CA HIS A 96 -6.77 3.24 -7.16
C HIS A 96 -6.64 3.38 -5.64
N GLU A 97 -6.03 4.46 -5.14
CA GLU A 97 -5.97 4.79 -3.70
C GLU A 97 -7.37 5.14 -3.19
N VAL A 98 -8.09 6.05 -3.85
CA VAL A 98 -9.47 6.40 -3.49
C VAL A 98 -10.41 5.18 -3.53
N ARG A 99 -10.26 4.33 -4.55
CA ARG A 99 -11.02 3.07 -4.67
C ARG A 99 -10.73 2.11 -3.51
N ALA A 100 -9.48 2.00 -3.07
CA ALA A 100 -9.13 1.16 -1.93
C ALA A 100 -9.75 1.68 -0.62
N ILE A 101 -9.82 3.00 -0.43
CA ILE A 101 -10.51 3.61 0.72
C ILE A 101 -12.02 3.32 0.69
N LEU A 102 -12.65 3.42 -0.48
CA LEU A 102 -14.06 3.04 -0.66
C LEU A 102 -14.30 1.55 -0.33
N CYS A 103 -13.42 0.67 -0.80
CA CYS A 103 -13.48 -0.77 -0.52
C CYS A 103 -13.46 -1.05 0.97
N THR A 104 -12.49 -0.50 1.70
CA THR A 104 -12.34 -0.74 3.15
C THR A 104 -13.47 -0.11 3.96
N ALA A 105 -14.04 1.01 3.50
CA ALA A 105 -15.24 1.58 4.11
C ALA A 105 -16.45 0.64 3.96
N ILE A 106 -16.66 0.08 2.75
CA ILE A 106 -17.72 -0.91 2.50
C ILE A 106 -17.50 -2.17 3.34
N ALA A 107 -16.27 -2.66 3.47
CA ALA A 107 -15.93 -3.78 4.34
C ALA A 107 -16.33 -3.49 5.80
N ASN A 108 -15.95 -2.33 6.34
CA ASN A 108 -16.32 -1.90 7.69
C ASN A 108 -17.86 -1.87 7.88
N TYR A 109 -18.60 -1.30 6.94
CA TYR A 109 -20.06 -1.24 7.02
C TYR A 109 -20.73 -2.61 6.89
N SER A 110 -20.13 -3.56 6.17
CA SER A 110 -20.66 -4.93 5.97
C SER A 110 -20.81 -5.75 7.25
N HIS A 111 -20.14 -5.34 8.34
CA HIS A 111 -20.33 -5.94 9.67
C HIS A 111 -21.67 -5.57 10.31
N GLY A 112 -22.34 -4.51 9.83
CA GLY A 112 -23.65 -4.07 10.31
C GLY A 112 -23.64 -3.44 11.71
N LYS A 113 -22.47 -2.99 12.18
CA LYS A 113 -22.32 -2.40 13.53
C LYS A 113 -22.28 -0.88 13.54
N SER A 114 -22.14 -0.25 12.37
CA SER A 114 -22.16 1.21 12.20
C SER A 114 -23.55 1.82 12.22
N GLY A 115 -24.62 1.07 11.94
CA GLY A 115 -25.99 1.62 11.90
C GLY A 115 -26.29 2.54 10.70
N VAL A 116 -25.46 2.47 9.66
CA VAL A 116 -25.71 3.12 8.37
C VAL A 116 -26.84 2.44 7.60
N SER A 117 -27.50 3.17 6.68
CA SER A 117 -28.56 2.59 5.86
C SER A 117 -28.02 1.67 4.75
N VAL A 118 -28.89 0.75 4.31
CA VAL A 118 -28.65 -0.08 3.12
C VAL A 118 -28.43 0.78 1.87
N GLU A 119 -29.22 1.85 1.73
CA GLU A 119 -29.14 2.76 0.58
C GLU A 119 -27.78 3.48 0.50
N LEU A 120 -27.23 3.90 1.64
CA LEU A 120 -25.90 4.50 1.68
C LEU A 120 -24.82 3.54 1.16
N VAL A 121 -24.82 2.29 1.64
CA VAL A 121 -23.83 1.28 1.22
C VAL A 121 -24.00 0.92 -0.24
N ARG A 122 -25.24 0.85 -0.76
CA ARG A 122 -25.52 0.66 -2.20
C ARG A 122 -24.92 1.80 -3.03
N ARG A 123 -25.02 3.05 -2.59
CA ARG A 123 -24.44 4.19 -3.31
C ARG A 123 -22.93 4.17 -3.33
N LEU A 124 -22.28 3.78 -2.22
CA LEU A 124 -20.83 3.57 -2.19
C LEU A 124 -20.39 2.48 -3.18
N LEU A 125 -21.14 1.37 -3.26
CA LEU A 125 -20.91 0.34 -4.27
C LEU A 125 -21.10 0.86 -5.69
N VAL A 126 -22.09 1.72 -5.94
CA VAL A 126 -22.27 2.36 -7.26
C VAL A 126 -21.08 3.26 -7.59
N LEU A 127 -20.61 4.12 -6.68
CA LEU A 127 -19.41 4.94 -6.93
C LEU A 127 -18.23 4.04 -7.34
N LEU A 128 -18.00 2.97 -6.59
CA LEU A 128 -16.91 2.04 -6.82
C LEU A 128 -17.03 1.26 -8.14
N ASN A 129 -18.19 0.62 -8.38
CA ASN A 129 -18.40 -0.27 -9.52
C ASN A 129 -18.69 0.49 -10.83
N GLN A 130 -19.18 1.73 -10.76
CA GLN A 130 -19.35 2.62 -11.93
C GLN A 130 -18.16 3.58 -12.12
N HIS A 131 -17.05 3.34 -11.41
CA HIS A 131 -15.79 4.08 -11.53
C HIS A 131 -15.88 5.60 -11.29
N ILE A 132 -16.89 6.06 -10.53
CA ILE A 132 -16.98 7.45 -10.07
C ILE A 132 -15.94 7.65 -8.96
N THR A 133 -14.90 8.41 -9.25
CA THR A 133 -13.75 8.55 -8.34
C THR A 133 -13.69 9.97 -7.77
N PRO A 134 -14.06 10.18 -6.49
CA PRO A 134 -13.97 11.49 -5.85
C PRO A 134 -12.56 12.10 -5.93
N GLN A 135 -12.47 13.42 -6.11
CA GLN A 135 -11.21 14.14 -6.02
C GLN A 135 -10.83 14.35 -4.55
N VAL A 136 -9.87 13.56 -4.03
CA VAL A 136 -9.50 13.54 -2.61
C VAL A 136 -8.07 14.06 -2.42
N PRO A 137 -7.87 15.19 -1.74
CA PRO A 137 -6.52 15.64 -1.37
C PRO A 137 -5.83 14.66 -0.41
N SER A 138 -4.52 14.46 -0.60
CA SER A 138 -3.75 13.46 0.15
C SER A 138 -3.43 13.84 1.59
N GLN A 139 -3.35 15.12 1.94
CA GLN A 139 -2.83 15.59 3.24
C GLN A 139 -3.92 16.18 4.15
N GLY A 140 -3.63 16.30 5.45
CA GLY A 140 -4.51 16.95 6.44
C GLY A 140 -5.37 16.00 7.28
N SER A 141 -5.04 14.70 7.33
CA SER A 141 -5.68 13.75 8.26
C SER A 141 -4.71 13.32 9.34
N VAL A 142 -5.24 13.20 10.55
CA VAL A 142 -4.55 12.66 11.73
C VAL A 142 -4.81 11.15 11.95
N GLY A 143 -5.43 10.49 10.97
CA GLY A 143 -5.74 9.06 10.99
C GLY A 143 -7.18 8.73 10.58
N TYR A 144 -8.10 9.70 10.65
CA TYR A 144 -9.51 9.53 10.31
C TYR A 144 -10.10 10.86 9.80
N LEU A 145 -11.41 10.89 9.53
CA LEU A 145 -12.22 12.04 9.11
C LEU A 145 -11.99 12.53 7.67
N THR A 146 -10.85 13.16 7.42
CA THR A 146 -10.68 14.09 6.29
C THR A 146 -10.90 13.45 4.92
N HIS A 147 -10.28 12.31 4.64
CA HIS A 147 -10.35 11.66 3.33
C HIS A 147 -11.73 11.08 3.04
N MET A 148 -12.35 10.44 4.04
CA MET A 148 -13.69 9.92 3.89
C MET A 148 -14.74 11.05 3.80
N ALA A 149 -14.51 12.19 4.45
CA ALA A 149 -15.36 13.36 4.29
C ALA A 149 -15.35 13.85 2.82
N HIS A 150 -14.16 13.99 2.21
CA HIS A 150 -14.01 14.31 0.78
C HIS A 150 -14.69 13.30 -0.14
N ILE A 151 -14.52 12.00 0.10
CA ILE A 151 -15.23 10.94 -0.64
C ILE A 151 -16.75 11.12 -0.51
N SER A 152 -17.22 11.40 0.71
CA SER A 152 -18.64 11.52 1.03
C SER A 152 -19.28 12.79 0.50
N LEU A 153 -18.51 13.84 0.19
CA LEU A 153 -19.03 15.01 -0.52
C LEU A 153 -19.63 14.62 -1.88
N THR A 154 -19.00 13.66 -2.57
CA THR A 154 -19.51 13.17 -3.86
C THR A 154 -20.91 12.59 -3.72
N LEU A 155 -21.20 11.84 -2.64
CA LEU A 155 -22.52 11.26 -2.39
C LEU A 155 -23.63 12.32 -2.28
N ILE A 156 -23.31 13.49 -1.72
CA ILE A 156 -24.25 14.59 -1.53
C ILE A 156 -24.21 15.60 -2.69
N GLY A 157 -23.52 15.27 -3.80
CA GLY A 157 -23.41 16.11 -5.00
C GLY A 157 -22.53 17.34 -4.84
N VAL A 158 -21.59 17.34 -3.90
CA VAL A 158 -20.65 18.44 -3.64
C VAL A 158 -19.22 18.03 -4.06
N GLY A 159 -18.46 18.99 -4.58
CA GLY A 159 -17.08 18.76 -5.02
C GLY A 159 -17.01 18.23 -6.46
N GLU A 160 -15.90 17.56 -6.77
CA GLU A 160 -15.58 17.04 -8.10
C GLU A 160 -15.28 15.54 -8.03
N ALA A 161 -15.54 14.85 -9.13
CA ALA A 161 -15.20 13.44 -9.31
C ALA A 161 -14.67 13.20 -10.72
N GLU A 162 -13.75 12.24 -10.86
CA GLU A 162 -13.38 11.70 -12.16
C GLU A 162 -14.41 10.66 -12.60
N LEU A 163 -14.90 10.79 -13.82
CA LEU A 163 -15.73 9.82 -14.53
C LEU A 163 -15.30 9.79 -16.00
N ASP A 164 -15.09 8.60 -16.56
CA ASP A 164 -14.63 8.40 -17.94
C ASP A 164 -13.36 9.20 -18.31
N GLY A 165 -12.45 9.37 -17.34
CA GLY A 165 -11.19 10.10 -17.51
C GLY A 165 -11.33 11.63 -17.49
N GLN A 166 -12.51 12.16 -17.16
CA GLN A 166 -12.77 13.59 -17.04
C GLN A 166 -13.14 13.97 -15.61
N ILE A 167 -12.60 15.08 -15.12
CA ILE A 167 -13.01 15.68 -13.85
C ILE A 167 -14.28 16.51 -14.12
N VAL A 168 -15.37 16.16 -13.43
CA VAL A 168 -16.67 16.82 -13.55
C VAL A 168 -17.24 17.13 -12.16
N PRO A 169 -18.20 18.06 -12.03
CA PRO A 169 -18.92 18.26 -10.78
C PRO A 169 -19.55 16.95 -10.27
N ALA A 170 -19.47 16.70 -8.96
CA ALA A 170 -19.99 15.47 -8.37
C ALA A 170 -21.48 15.24 -8.67
N SER A 171 -22.30 16.30 -8.66
CA SER A 171 -23.72 16.24 -9.01
C SER A 171 -23.96 15.75 -10.44
N GLU A 172 -23.08 16.11 -11.37
CA GLU A 172 -23.13 15.65 -12.75
C GLU A 172 -22.70 14.18 -12.87
N ALA A 173 -21.62 13.76 -12.18
CA ALA A 173 -21.20 12.36 -12.15
C ALA A 173 -22.29 11.43 -11.60
N LEU A 174 -22.98 11.84 -10.53
CA LEU A 174 -24.12 11.12 -9.98
C LEU A 174 -25.27 11.03 -11.01
N ALA A 175 -25.64 12.15 -11.64
CA ALA A 175 -26.74 12.17 -12.61
C ALA A 175 -26.48 11.25 -13.82
N ARG A 176 -25.23 11.23 -14.33
CA ARG A 176 -24.81 10.34 -15.43
C ARG A 176 -24.91 8.85 -15.10
N THR A 177 -24.91 8.49 -13.82
CA THR A 177 -25.05 7.11 -13.34
C THR A 177 -26.43 6.81 -12.75
N GLY A 178 -27.41 7.70 -12.99
CA GLY A 178 -28.80 7.54 -12.53
C GLY A 178 -29.00 7.79 -11.03
N LEU A 179 -28.01 8.36 -10.35
CA LEU A 179 -28.09 8.74 -8.94
C LEU A 179 -28.46 10.22 -8.79
N THR A 180 -29.25 10.51 -7.76
CA THR A 180 -29.47 11.87 -7.26
C THR A 180 -28.60 12.12 -6.02
N PRO A 181 -28.31 13.38 -5.64
CA PRO A 181 -27.64 13.68 -4.38
C PRO A 181 -28.32 13.02 -3.17
N TYR A 182 -27.54 12.29 -2.38
CA TYR A 182 -28.02 11.59 -1.20
C TYR A 182 -28.25 12.56 -0.04
N ARG A 183 -29.25 12.27 0.80
CA ARG A 183 -29.51 12.99 2.04
C ARG A 183 -29.16 12.08 3.23
N PRO A 184 -27.99 12.25 3.86
CA PRO A 184 -27.61 11.44 5.03
C PRO A 184 -28.60 11.62 6.17
N GLY A 185 -28.96 10.51 6.82
CA GLY A 185 -29.82 10.49 8.01
C GLY A 185 -29.01 10.43 9.31
N ALA A 186 -29.71 10.16 10.42
CA ALA A 186 -29.11 10.00 11.74
C ALA A 186 -27.87 9.07 11.73
N LYS A 187 -26.79 9.51 12.38
CA LYS A 187 -25.45 8.88 12.49
C LYS A 187 -24.68 8.71 11.18
N GLU A 188 -25.27 8.86 10.00
CA GLU A 188 -24.58 8.52 8.74
C GLU A 188 -23.41 9.46 8.44
N GLY A 189 -23.55 10.77 8.71
CA GLY A 189 -22.44 11.71 8.53
C GLY A 189 -21.23 11.38 9.40
N LEU A 190 -21.46 11.02 10.67
CA LEU A 190 -20.40 10.57 11.58
C LEU A 190 -19.78 9.25 11.08
N SER A 191 -20.60 8.26 10.76
CA SER A 191 -20.13 6.92 10.35
C SER A 191 -19.33 6.96 9.05
N LEU A 192 -19.64 7.91 8.17
CA LEU A 192 -18.91 8.12 6.93
C LEU A 192 -17.50 8.64 7.18
N VAL A 193 -17.33 9.60 8.07
CA VAL A 193 -16.01 10.22 8.33
C VAL A 193 -15.15 9.41 9.31
N ASN A 194 -15.78 8.65 10.19
CA ASN A 194 -15.11 7.98 11.29
C ASN A 194 -14.45 6.66 10.88
N GLY A 195 -13.34 6.30 11.53
CA GLY A 195 -12.67 5.02 11.35
C GLY A 195 -11.35 5.04 10.58
N THR A 196 -10.80 3.84 10.37
CA THR A 196 -9.52 3.61 9.69
C THR A 196 -9.58 3.22 8.19
N PRO A 197 -10.71 3.30 7.44
CA PRO A 197 -10.73 2.92 6.02
C PRO A 197 -9.62 3.53 5.16
N CYS A 198 -9.28 4.80 5.41
CA CYS A 198 -8.24 5.51 4.66
C CYS A 198 -6.89 4.79 4.76
N MET A 199 -6.33 4.72 5.97
CA MET A 199 -5.02 4.10 6.19
C MET A 199 -5.02 2.60 5.84
N THR A 200 -6.10 1.87 6.13
CA THR A 200 -6.21 0.44 5.86
C THR A 200 -6.24 0.16 4.36
N GLY A 201 -6.98 0.96 3.58
CA GLY A 201 -7.05 0.82 2.12
C GLY A 201 -5.69 1.10 1.46
N LEU A 202 -5.04 2.20 1.86
CA LEU A 202 -3.69 2.54 1.39
C LEU A 202 -2.66 1.46 1.77
N ALA A 203 -2.74 0.90 2.99
CA ALA A 203 -1.85 -0.17 3.43
C ALA A 203 -2.05 -1.47 2.62
N CYS A 204 -3.27 -1.82 2.23
CA CYS A 204 -3.53 -2.97 1.36
C CYS A 204 -2.82 -2.83 0.00
N LEU A 205 -2.81 -1.63 -0.58
CA LEU A 205 -2.08 -1.34 -1.82
C LEU A 205 -0.56 -1.44 -1.62
N ALA A 206 -0.06 -0.91 -0.51
CA ALA A 206 1.35 -0.99 -0.16
C ALA A 206 1.81 -2.45 0.05
N LEU A 207 0.97 -3.32 0.62
CA LEU A 207 1.27 -4.75 0.76
C LEU A 207 1.44 -5.44 -0.60
N ASP A 208 0.60 -5.13 -1.60
CA ASP A 208 0.76 -5.72 -2.93
C ASP A 208 2.12 -5.36 -3.54
N ASP A 209 2.49 -4.08 -3.44
CA ASP A 209 3.75 -3.60 -3.97
C ASP A 209 4.96 -4.12 -3.19
N ALA A 210 4.89 -4.13 -1.86
CA ALA A 210 5.95 -4.65 -1.01
C ALA A 210 6.24 -6.12 -1.29
N ARG A 211 5.19 -6.94 -1.49
CA ARG A 211 5.32 -8.34 -1.88
C ARG A 211 6.09 -8.50 -3.20
N ARG A 212 5.76 -7.67 -4.20
CA ARG A 212 6.47 -7.64 -5.51
C ARG A 212 7.93 -7.22 -5.34
N LEU A 213 8.19 -6.17 -4.57
CA LEU A 213 9.53 -5.64 -4.33
C LEU A 213 10.43 -6.65 -3.62
N LEU A 214 9.92 -7.37 -2.62
CA LEU A 214 10.67 -8.44 -1.93
C LEU A 214 11.08 -9.55 -2.90
N ASP A 215 10.18 -9.93 -3.81
CA ASP A 215 10.47 -10.96 -4.79
C ASP A 215 11.44 -10.49 -5.89
N TRP A 216 11.34 -9.24 -6.31
CA TRP A 216 12.27 -8.62 -7.26
C TRP A 216 13.65 -8.38 -6.66
N ALA A 217 13.75 -8.04 -5.38
CA ALA A 217 15.03 -7.82 -4.70
C ALA A 217 15.90 -9.09 -4.72
N ASP A 218 15.31 -10.28 -4.62
CA ASP A 218 16.06 -11.53 -4.77
C ASP A 218 16.56 -11.73 -6.21
N VAL A 219 15.76 -11.36 -7.21
CA VAL A 219 16.16 -11.50 -8.63
C VAL A 219 17.25 -10.50 -9.00
N THR A 220 17.07 -9.21 -8.70
CA THR A 220 18.06 -8.18 -8.99
C THR A 220 19.33 -8.42 -8.18
N GLY A 221 19.19 -8.81 -6.92
CA GLY A 221 20.31 -9.23 -6.06
C GLY A 221 21.06 -10.44 -6.58
N ALA A 222 20.36 -11.47 -7.08
CA ALA A 222 20.99 -12.63 -7.73
C ALA A 222 21.77 -12.22 -9.00
N MET A 223 21.19 -11.37 -9.84
CA MET A 223 21.88 -10.85 -11.03
C MET A 223 23.15 -10.08 -10.64
N SER A 224 23.07 -9.21 -9.63
CA SER A 224 24.23 -8.48 -9.09
C SER A 224 25.28 -9.44 -8.54
N PHE A 225 24.85 -10.47 -7.80
CA PHE A 225 25.73 -11.48 -7.21
C PHE A 225 26.48 -12.29 -8.26
N GLU A 226 25.77 -12.74 -9.30
CA GLU A 226 26.38 -13.46 -10.42
C GLU A 226 27.36 -12.58 -11.20
N ALA A 227 26.95 -11.36 -11.57
CA ALA A 227 27.79 -10.43 -12.31
C ALA A 227 29.09 -10.09 -11.57
N LEU A 228 29.02 -10.04 -10.23
CA LEU A 228 30.17 -9.80 -9.36
C LEU A 228 30.95 -11.09 -9.00
N ARG A 229 30.58 -12.25 -9.55
CA ARG A 229 31.22 -13.54 -9.30
C ARG A 229 31.20 -13.95 -7.82
N GLY A 230 30.03 -13.81 -7.19
CA GLY A 230 29.82 -14.09 -5.77
C GLY A 230 30.12 -15.54 -5.38
N GLN A 231 30.35 -15.77 -4.09
CA GLN A 231 30.73 -17.04 -3.52
C GLN A 231 29.49 -17.75 -2.97
N LEU A 232 28.93 -18.66 -3.79
CA LEU A 232 27.62 -19.29 -3.54
C LEU A 232 27.54 -20.06 -2.20
N VAL A 233 28.67 -20.49 -1.65
CA VAL A 233 28.78 -21.13 -0.32
C VAL A 233 28.16 -20.28 0.81
N ALA A 234 28.08 -18.96 0.65
CA ALA A 234 27.42 -18.08 1.61
C ALA A 234 25.90 -18.34 1.73
N PHE A 235 25.29 -18.98 0.74
CA PHE A 235 23.87 -19.32 0.71
C PHE A 235 23.62 -20.81 0.96
N ASP A 236 24.61 -21.52 1.51
CA ASP A 236 24.49 -22.92 1.88
C ASP A 236 23.23 -23.18 2.73
N GLU A 237 22.52 -24.26 2.39
CA GLU A 237 21.24 -24.59 3.01
C GLU A 237 21.40 -24.99 4.47
N GLU A 238 22.40 -25.80 4.80
CA GLU A 238 22.65 -26.25 6.17
C GLU A 238 23.00 -25.05 7.04
N VAL A 239 23.92 -24.19 6.57
CA VAL A 239 24.32 -22.97 7.30
C VAL A 239 23.13 -22.04 7.52
N LEU A 240 22.32 -21.77 6.50
CA LEU A 240 21.16 -20.89 6.66
C LEU A 240 20.10 -21.51 7.57
N SER A 241 19.90 -22.83 7.54
CA SER A 241 18.94 -23.55 8.39
C SER A 241 19.21 -23.39 9.89
N LEU A 242 20.47 -23.16 10.28
CA LEU A 242 20.86 -22.89 11.67
C LEU A 242 20.30 -21.57 12.22
N LYS A 243 19.75 -20.69 11.36
CA LYS A 243 18.99 -19.51 11.76
C LYS A 243 17.51 -19.67 11.41
N ALA A 244 16.69 -19.96 12.42
CA ALA A 244 15.27 -20.29 12.31
C ALA A 244 14.34 -19.10 11.97
N SER A 245 14.67 -18.30 10.96
CA SER A 245 13.78 -17.28 10.37
C SER A 245 13.18 -17.80 9.06
N PRO A 246 11.84 -17.85 8.92
CA PRO A 246 11.19 -18.25 7.68
C PRO A 246 11.58 -17.37 6.48
N GLY A 247 11.72 -16.06 6.70
CA GLY A 247 12.18 -15.13 5.67
C GLY A 247 13.59 -15.45 5.19
N ILE A 248 14.51 -15.80 6.08
CA ILE A 248 15.89 -16.18 5.72
C ILE A 248 15.89 -17.45 4.88
N GLN A 249 15.13 -18.47 5.29
CA GLN A 249 15.02 -19.72 4.52
C GLN A 249 14.49 -19.46 3.12
N ARG A 250 13.41 -18.67 3.01
CA ARG A 250 12.80 -18.32 1.72
C ARG A 250 13.76 -17.56 0.81
N SER A 251 14.43 -16.53 1.32
CA SER A 251 15.39 -15.76 0.51
C SER A 251 16.59 -16.61 0.10
N GLY A 252 17.10 -17.45 1.01
CA GLY A 252 18.18 -18.40 0.73
C GLY A 252 17.82 -19.42 -0.35
N GLU A 253 16.67 -20.07 -0.24
CA GLU A 253 16.14 -21.01 -1.23
C GLU A 253 16.03 -20.36 -2.61
N ARG A 254 15.43 -19.17 -2.68
CA ARG A 254 15.25 -18.43 -3.94
C ARG A 254 16.58 -18.07 -4.58
N LEU A 255 17.54 -17.56 -3.80
CA LEU A 255 18.88 -17.24 -4.30
C LEU A 255 19.62 -18.48 -4.81
N ARG A 256 19.57 -19.60 -4.08
CA ARG A 256 20.15 -20.88 -4.54
C ARG A 256 19.51 -21.34 -5.85
N ARG A 257 18.18 -21.25 -5.97
CA ARG A 257 17.44 -21.66 -7.17
C ARG A 257 17.77 -20.79 -8.39
N LEU A 258 17.95 -19.49 -8.18
CA LEU A 258 18.30 -18.54 -9.25
C LEU A 258 19.73 -18.70 -9.76
N LEU A 259 20.65 -19.18 -8.91
CA LEU A 259 22.10 -19.14 -9.15
C LEU A 259 22.76 -20.53 -9.27
N GLY A 260 22.07 -21.59 -8.86
CA GLY A 260 22.66 -22.92 -8.60
C GLY A 260 23.25 -23.61 -9.82
N ASP A 261 22.82 -23.24 -11.03
CA ASP A 261 23.32 -23.77 -12.30
C ASP A 261 24.31 -22.84 -13.00
N SER A 262 24.74 -21.73 -12.39
CA SER A 262 25.63 -20.73 -12.98
C SER A 262 27.02 -21.31 -13.35
N PRO A 263 27.37 -21.36 -14.65
CA PRO A 263 28.75 -21.65 -15.07
C PRO A 263 29.74 -20.62 -14.54
N LEU A 264 29.37 -19.33 -14.57
CA LEU A 264 30.20 -18.22 -14.11
C LEU A 264 30.58 -18.35 -12.64
N LEU A 265 29.63 -18.65 -11.76
CA LEU A 265 29.91 -18.83 -10.34
C LEU A 265 30.74 -20.08 -10.08
N LYS A 266 30.52 -21.15 -10.85
CA LYS A 266 31.30 -22.38 -10.74
C LYS A 266 32.79 -22.15 -11.05
N ILE A 267 33.11 -21.47 -12.16
CA ILE A 267 34.51 -21.16 -12.51
C ILE A 267 35.13 -20.12 -11.57
N SER A 268 34.30 -19.31 -10.91
CA SER A 268 34.71 -18.26 -9.98
C SER A 268 34.74 -18.73 -8.51
N SER A 269 34.48 -20.01 -8.25
CA SER A 269 34.46 -20.55 -6.90
C SER A 269 35.86 -20.44 -6.27
N GLY A 270 35.94 -19.84 -5.09
CA GLY A 270 37.18 -19.72 -4.34
C GLY A 270 38.09 -18.56 -4.75
N ILE A 271 37.67 -17.68 -5.68
CA ILE A 271 38.47 -16.48 -6.02
C ILE A 271 38.64 -15.52 -4.83
N ARG A 272 37.81 -15.68 -3.79
CA ARG A 272 37.93 -15.00 -2.49
C ARG A 272 37.26 -15.81 -1.40
N THR A 273 37.72 -15.66 -0.16
CA THR A 273 37.16 -16.38 1.00
C THR A 273 35.72 -15.99 1.32
N GLN A 274 35.37 -14.72 1.16
CA GLN A 274 34.02 -14.20 1.42
C GLN A 274 33.73 -12.96 0.57
N ASP A 275 32.46 -12.75 0.24
CA ASP A 275 32.00 -11.49 -0.36
C ASP A 275 31.79 -10.38 0.69
N ALA A 276 31.63 -9.15 0.21
CA ALA A 276 31.12 -8.05 1.00
C ALA A 276 29.70 -8.33 1.51
N LEU A 277 29.31 -7.68 2.61
CA LEU A 277 28.03 -7.92 3.27
C LEU A 277 26.83 -7.72 2.34
N SER A 278 26.81 -6.67 1.51
CA SER A 278 25.69 -6.41 0.57
C SER A 278 25.37 -7.57 -0.37
N LEU A 279 26.33 -8.48 -0.59
CA LEU A 279 26.15 -9.72 -1.34
C LEU A 279 25.84 -10.91 -0.40
N ARG A 280 26.74 -11.22 0.54
CA ARG A 280 26.61 -12.45 1.34
C ARG A 280 25.49 -12.41 2.38
N SER A 281 25.04 -11.23 2.79
CA SER A 281 23.96 -11.07 3.78
C SER A 281 22.57 -10.90 3.18
N MET A 282 22.41 -11.12 1.87
CA MET A 282 21.10 -11.02 1.20
C MET A 282 20.03 -11.91 1.86
N PRO A 283 20.26 -13.20 2.17
CA PRO A 283 19.26 -14.01 2.87
C PRO A 283 18.81 -13.39 4.18
N GLN A 284 19.75 -12.84 4.97
CA GLN A 284 19.50 -12.25 6.27
C GLN A 284 18.70 -10.95 6.18
N VAL A 285 19.08 -10.05 5.27
CA VAL A 285 18.43 -8.73 5.13
C VAL A 285 17.09 -8.84 4.40
N HIS A 286 17.05 -9.51 3.24
CA HIS A 286 15.80 -9.73 2.52
C HIS A 286 14.84 -10.58 3.36
N GLY A 287 15.37 -11.59 4.07
CA GLY A 287 14.60 -12.43 4.98
C GLY A 287 14.01 -11.67 6.16
N ALA A 288 14.78 -10.80 6.82
CA ALA A 288 14.25 -9.94 7.87
C ALA A 288 13.10 -9.04 7.35
N CYS A 289 13.24 -8.49 6.14
CA CYS A 289 12.18 -7.70 5.52
C CYS A 289 10.91 -8.53 5.23
N ARG A 290 11.06 -9.80 4.82
CA ARG A 290 9.93 -10.75 4.65
C ARG A 290 9.23 -11.08 5.96
N ASP A 291 10.00 -11.25 7.04
CA ASP A 291 9.43 -11.50 8.38
C ASP A 291 8.61 -10.28 8.85
N GLN A 292 9.12 -9.06 8.64
CA GLN A 292 8.36 -7.83 8.95
C GLN A 292 7.12 -7.70 8.05
N PHE A 293 7.24 -7.98 6.75
CA PHE A 293 6.08 -8.00 5.85
C PHE A 293 5.00 -8.96 6.34
N ALA A 294 5.36 -10.18 6.73
CA ALA A 294 4.39 -11.15 7.24
C ALA A 294 3.74 -10.70 8.56
N HIS A 295 4.47 -9.97 9.41
CA HIS A 295 3.91 -9.37 10.62
C HIS A 295 2.88 -8.28 10.29
N VAL A 296 3.26 -7.34 9.43
CA VAL A 296 2.41 -6.22 8.99
C VAL A 296 1.17 -6.74 8.27
N GLU A 297 1.32 -7.73 7.38
CA GLU A 297 0.20 -8.35 6.67
C GLU A 297 -0.89 -8.85 7.63
N ARG A 298 -0.52 -9.47 8.75
CA ARG A 298 -1.48 -9.93 9.77
C ARG A 298 -2.19 -8.77 10.47
N GLN A 299 -1.47 -7.69 10.78
CA GLN A 299 -2.07 -6.51 11.42
C GLN A 299 -3.09 -5.83 10.49
N ILE A 300 -2.71 -5.61 9.22
CA ILE A 300 -3.61 -5.01 8.23
C ILE A 300 -4.82 -5.92 7.95
N ALA A 301 -4.61 -7.23 7.83
CA ALA A 301 -5.71 -8.18 7.65
C ALA A 301 -6.67 -8.20 8.86
N THR A 302 -6.15 -8.01 10.07
CA THR A 302 -6.97 -7.92 11.28
C THR A 302 -7.83 -6.65 11.26
N GLU A 303 -7.23 -5.50 10.96
CA GLU A 303 -7.95 -4.22 10.88
C GLU A 303 -9.02 -4.23 9.76
N LEU A 304 -8.68 -4.77 8.59
CA LEU A 304 -9.59 -4.88 7.45
C LEU A 304 -10.87 -5.66 7.79
N ASN A 305 -10.80 -6.56 8.76
CA ASN A 305 -11.91 -7.39 9.23
C ASN A 305 -12.50 -6.90 10.57
N ALA A 306 -12.16 -5.68 11.00
CA ALA A 306 -12.64 -5.06 12.23
C ALA A 306 -13.77 -4.04 11.98
N CYS A 307 -14.53 -3.75 13.04
CA CYS A 307 -15.51 -2.65 13.05
C CYS A 307 -14.86 -1.39 13.63
N THR A 308 -14.50 -0.45 12.77
CA THR A 308 -13.68 0.73 13.12
C THR A 308 -14.56 1.99 13.16
N ASP A 309 -15.64 1.98 13.93
CA ASP A 309 -16.60 3.11 14.01
C ASP A 309 -17.00 3.37 15.47
N ASN A 310 -17.46 4.59 15.76
CA ASN A 310 -17.90 5.00 17.09
C ASN A 310 -19.13 5.93 17.00
N PRO A 311 -20.21 5.67 17.79
CA PRO A 311 -20.42 4.47 18.60
C PRO A 311 -20.80 3.26 17.76
N LEU A 312 -20.59 2.06 18.33
CA LEU A 312 -21.07 0.82 17.73
C LEU A 312 -22.45 0.43 18.26
N VAL A 313 -23.24 -0.15 17.36
CA VAL A 313 -24.59 -0.65 17.62
C VAL A 313 -24.56 -2.17 17.71
N MET A 314 -25.04 -2.72 18.82
CA MET A 314 -25.02 -4.15 19.13
C MET A 314 -26.39 -4.65 19.60
N GLY A 315 -26.55 -5.98 19.60
CA GLY A 315 -27.78 -6.64 20.01
C GLY A 315 -28.78 -6.80 18.87
N THR A 316 -30.05 -6.68 19.20
CA THR A 316 -31.19 -6.84 18.29
C THR A 316 -32.08 -5.58 18.31
N PRO A 317 -32.94 -5.36 17.30
CA PRO A 317 -33.88 -4.24 17.28
C PRO A 317 -34.84 -4.18 18.48
N GLN A 318 -35.03 -5.27 19.22
CA GLN A 318 -35.86 -5.35 20.42
C GLN A 318 -35.04 -5.21 21.73
N ALA A 319 -33.74 -5.47 21.66
CA ALA A 319 -32.83 -5.44 22.80
C ALA A 319 -31.44 -5.03 22.30
N TRP A 320 -31.22 -3.72 22.22
CA TRP A 320 -29.99 -3.14 21.69
C TRP A 320 -29.10 -2.57 22.77
N ARG A 321 -27.84 -2.34 22.40
CA ARG A 321 -26.87 -1.56 23.17
C ARG A 321 -26.07 -0.69 22.21
N VAL A 322 -25.91 0.57 22.57
CA VAL A 322 -25.00 1.51 21.90
C VAL A 322 -23.82 1.74 22.83
N VAL A 323 -22.60 1.62 22.29
CA VAL A 323 -21.39 1.77 23.09
C VAL A 323 -20.46 2.78 22.45
N SER A 324 -20.17 3.83 23.20
CA SER A 324 -19.10 4.78 22.88
C SER A 324 -17.74 4.18 23.26
N GLN A 325 -16.79 4.22 22.34
CA GLN A 325 -15.53 3.48 22.40
C GLN A 325 -14.51 4.01 21.35
N ALA A 326 -13.30 3.46 21.29
CA ALA A 326 -12.18 3.99 20.51
C ALA A 326 -11.65 3.12 19.33
N HIS A 327 -12.44 2.21 18.75
CA HIS A 327 -12.04 1.38 17.59
C HIS A 327 -11.68 2.20 16.33
N PRO A 328 -12.14 3.46 16.14
CA PRO A 328 -11.58 4.30 15.07
C PRO A 328 -10.10 4.64 15.22
N HIS A 329 -9.48 4.36 16.36
CA HIS A 329 -8.08 4.68 16.63
C HIS A 329 -7.13 3.69 15.93
N GLY A 330 -6.55 4.11 14.80
CA GLY A 330 -5.75 3.26 13.91
C GLY A 330 -4.30 2.99 14.31
N GLU A 331 -3.99 2.90 15.60
CA GLU A 331 -2.60 2.77 16.09
C GLU A 331 -1.90 1.53 15.52
N SER A 332 -2.60 0.39 15.48
CA SER A 332 -2.02 -0.85 14.97
C SER A 332 -1.65 -0.76 13.48
N VAL A 333 -2.47 -0.08 12.67
CA VAL A 333 -2.16 0.13 11.25
C VAL A 333 -1.04 1.14 11.08
N ALA A 334 -1.03 2.21 11.88
CA ALA A 334 0.03 3.21 11.85
C ALA A 334 1.40 2.59 12.13
N MET A 335 1.51 1.78 13.20
CA MET A 335 2.73 1.04 13.54
C MET A 335 3.12 0.05 12.45
N ALA A 336 2.15 -0.65 11.86
CA ALA A 336 2.40 -1.60 10.79
C ALA A 336 2.96 -0.91 9.53
N CYS A 337 2.41 0.25 9.16
CA CYS A 337 2.90 1.07 8.05
C CYS A 337 4.32 1.59 8.30
N ASP A 338 4.60 2.09 9.51
CA ASP A 338 5.93 2.56 9.91
C ASP A 338 6.98 1.44 9.86
N LEU A 339 6.62 0.27 10.39
CA LEU A 339 7.48 -0.91 10.38
C LEU A 339 7.80 -1.39 8.96
N LEU A 340 6.80 -1.42 8.07
CA LEU A 340 7.03 -1.80 6.68
C LEU A 340 7.87 -0.75 5.94
N ALA A 341 7.70 0.55 6.24
CA ALA A 341 8.53 1.60 5.66
C ALA A 341 10.01 1.43 6.05
N ILE A 342 10.29 1.10 7.31
CA ILE A 342 11.65 0.77 7.79
C ILE A 342 12.21 -0.44 7.03
N ALA A 343 11.44 -1.53 6.92
CA ALA A 343 11.88 -2.74 6.23
C ALA A 343 12.19 -2.48 4.75
N LEU A 344 11.34 -1.74 4.04
CA LEU A 344 11.56 -1.41 2.64
C LEU A 344 12.70 -0.41 2.43
N ALA A 345 12.90 0.53 3.37
CA ALA A 345 14.06 1.42 3.34
C ALA A 345 15.38 0.63 3.43
N GLU A 346 15.43 -0.39 4.30
CA GLU A 346 16.59 -1.30 4.40
C GLU A 346 16.78 -2.15 3.14
N LEU A 347 15.68 -2.66 2.56
CA LEU A 347 15.73 -3.40 1.29
C LEU A 347 16.33 -2.57 0.15
N GLY A 348 15.94 -1.29 0.05
CA GLY A 348 16.53 -0.34 -0.90
C GLY A 348 17.99 -0.01 -0.59
N SER A 349 18.33 0.17 0.70
CA SER A 349 19.69 0.46 1.17
C SER A 349 20.69 -0.64 0.78
N ILE A 350 20.35 -1.91 1.03
CA ILE A 350 21.24 -3.02 0.66
C ILE A 350 21.39 -3.17 -0.86
N ALA A 351 20.31 -2.91 -1.62
CA ALA A 351 20.36 -2.90 -3.08
C ALA A 351 21.30 -1.80 -3.59
N GLU A 352 21.19 -0.58 -3.05
CA GLU A 352 22.07 0.54 -3.40
C GLU A 352 23.56 0.21 -3.15
N ARG A 353 23.88 -0.48 -2.04
CA ARG A 353 25.25 -0.98 -1.80
C ARG A 353 25.71 -2.01 -2.84
N ARG A 354 24.81 -2.77 -3.48
CA ARG A 354 25.16 -3.63 -4.62
C ARG A 354 25.33 -2.82 -5.91
N LEU A 355 24.59 -1.73 -6.09
CA LEU A 355 24.78 -0.80 -7.22
C LEU A 355 26.18 -0.23 -7.24
N ASP A 356 26.62 0.33 -6.11
CA ASP A 356 27.98 0.86 -5.95
C ASP A 356 29.00 -0.19 -6.39
N ARG A 357 28.85 -1.42 -5.87
CA ARG A 357 29.74 -2.53 -6.18
C ARG A 357 29.77 -2.92 -7.65
N LEU A 358 28.69 -2.74 -8.41
CA LEU A 358 28.64 -3.03 -9.85
C LEU A 358 29.39 -1.97 -10.64
N VAL A 359 29.13 -0.68 -10.37
CA VAL A 359 29.70 0.43 -11.15
C VAL A 359 31.13 0.79 -10.74
N ASN A 360 31.56 0.43 -9.53
CA ASN A 360 32.83 0.83 -8.95
C ASN A 360 34.01 -0.04 -9.47
N PRO A 361 34.91 0.52 -10.30
CA PRO A 361 36.02 -0.23 -10.89
C PRO A 361 37.05 -0.74 -9.88
N LEU A 362 37.07 -0.17 -8.66
CA LEU A 362 38.00 -0.60 -7.61
C LEU A 362 37.64 -1.97 -7.04
N VAL A 363 36.39 -2.41 -7.21
CA VAL A 363 35.86 -3.57 -6.49
C VAL A 363 35.00 -4.51 -7.33
N SER A 364 34.58 -4.11 -8.54
CA SER A 364 33.74 -4.93 -9.42
C SER A 364 34.54 -5.95 -10.24
N GLY A 365 35.74 -5.56 -10.68
CA GLY A 365 36.49 -6.30 -11.71
C GLY A 365 35.84 -6.24 -13.10
N LEU A 366 34.92 -5.29 -13.31
CA LEU A 366 34.22 -4.99 -14.56
C LEU A 366 34.72 -3.66 -15.13
N PRO A 367 34.41 -3.33 -16.40
CA PRO A 367 34.71 -2.01 -16.95
C PRO A 367 34.15 -0.89 -16.06
N PRO A 368 34.90 0.21 -15.86
CA PRO A 368 34.45 1.33 -15.04
C PRO A 368 33.05 1.80 -15.46
N PHE A 369 32.14 1.86 -14.48
CA PHE A 369 30.76 2.33 -14.69
C PHE A 369 29.97 1.58 -15.77
N LEU A 370 30.38 0.35 -16.07
CA LEU A 370 29.71 -0.60 -16.97
C LEU A 370 29.61 -0.14 -18.42
N VAL A 371 30.63 0.56 -18.94
CA VAL A 371 30.70 0.97 -20.34
C VAL A 371 31.98 0.47 -21.02
N GLY A 372 31.88 0.10 -22.31
CA GLY A 372 33.01 -0.47 -23.07
C GLY A 372 34.10 0.55 -23.46
N GLN A 373 33.74 1.83 -23.60
CA GLN A 373 34.66 2.91 -23.97
C GLN A 373 34.62 4.06 -22.95
N PRO A 374 35.24 3.89 -21.76
CA PRO A 374 35.23 4.91 -20.72
C PRO A 374 36.04 6.16 -21.11
N GLY A 375 35.66 7.32 -20.59
CA GLY A 375 36.35 8.60 -20.80
C GLY A 375 35.49 9.59 -21.58
N VAL A 376 35.14 9.24 -22.82
CA VAL A 376 34.08 9.97 -23.56
C VAL A 376 32.70 9.58 -23.00
N ASN A 377 32.55 8.31 -22.59
CA ASN A 377 31.36 7.82 -21.88
C ASN A 377 31.63 7.77 -20.37
N SER A 378 30.65 8.24 -19.60
CA SER A 378 30.54 8.08 -18.15
C SER A 378 29.83 6.77 -17.77
N GLY A 379 29.23 6.07 -18.74
CA GLY A 379 28.49 4.85 -18.50
C GLY A 379 27.29 5.11 -17.59
N MET A 380 27.05 4.21 -16.65
CA MET A 380 25.96 4.32 -15.69
C MET A 380 26.40 4.81 -14.31
N MET A 381 27.50 5.57 -14.24
CA MET A 381 28.04 6.15 -13.00
C MET A 381 26.97 6.91 -12.21
N ILE A 382 26.26 7.82 -12.88
CA ILE A 382 25.29 8.73 -12.23
C ILE A 382 23.99 8.00 -11.85
N ALA A 383 23.74 6.79 -12.36
CA ALA A 383 22.57 5.99 -11.94
C ALA A 383 22.63 5.67 -10.44
N GLN A 384 23.83 5.39 -9.91
CA GLN A 384 24.02 5.18 -8.47
C GLN A 384 23.64 6.42 -7.65
N TYR A 385 23.91 7.63 -8.15
CA TYR A 385 23.66 8.87 -7.41
C TYR A 385 22.16 9.06 -7.16
N VAL A 386 21.34 8.69 -8.16
CA VAL A 386 19.89 8.67 -8.03
C VAL A 386 19.46 7.70 -6.93
N ALA A 387 19.97 6.46 -6.95
CA ALA A 387 19.63 5.48 -5.92
C ALA A 387 20.07 5.92 -4.52
N ALA A 388 21.28 6.49 -4.37
CA ALA A 388 21.78 7.02 -3.11
C ALA A 388 20.90 8.16 -2.58
N SER A 389 20.45 9.07 -3.45
CA SER A 389 19.53 10.13 -3.08
C SER A 389 18.18 9.60 -2.61
N LEU A 390 17.64 8.56 -3.27
CA LEU A 390 16.38 7.93 -2.88
C LEU A 390 16.50 7.16 -1.55
N CYS A 391 17.65 6.51 -1.29
CA CYS A 391 17.94 5.91 0.01
C CYS A 391 17.99 6.97 1.12
N ALA A 392 18.57 8.15 0.85
CA ALA A 392 18.58 9.25 1.81
C ALA A 392 17.18 9.78 2.12
N GLU A 393 16.30 9.91 1.10
CA GLU A 393 14.90 10.25 1.28
C GLU A 393 14.15 9.18 2.10
N ASN A 394 14.34 7.89 1.76
CA ASN A 394 13.72 6.78 2.49
C ASN A 394 14.11 6.74 3.97
N ARG A 395 15.34 7.15 4.33
CA ARG A 395 15.76 7.25 5.73
C ARG A 395 14.95 8.28 6.52
N GLN A 396 14.55 9.38 5.88
CA GLN A 396 13.67 10.38 6.48
C GLN A 396 12.24 9.86 6.57
N LEU A 397 11.73 9.23 5.51
CA LEU A 397 10.39 8.65 5.48
C LEU A 397 10.22 7.48 6.48
N ALA A 398 11.31 6.78 6.81
CA ALA A 398 11.31 5.69 7.78
C ALA A 398 11.29 6.16 9.25
N GLN A 399 11.37 7.48 9.54
CA GLN A 399 11.15 7.97 10.90
C GLN A 399 9.71 7.68 11.32
N PRO A 400 9.46 7.01 12.46
CA PRO A 400 8.10 6.64 12.85
C PRO A 400 7.18 7.85 13.02
N ALA A 401 6.01 7.82 12.38
CA ALA A 401 4.99 8.85 12.54
C ALA A 401 4.22 8.65 13.84
N VAL A 402 4.11 7.41 14.33
CA VAL A 402 3.42 7.06 15.59
C VAL A 402 4.06 7.66 16.86
N LEU A 403 5.26 8.23 16.76
CA LEU A 403 5.92 8.87 17.89
C LEU A 403 5.49 10.33 18.07
N ASP A 404 4.86 10.93 17.06
CA ASP A 404 4.30 12.26 17.14
C ASP A 404 2.88 12.20 17.73
N ASN A 405 2.54 13.12 18.62
CA ASN A 405 1.19 13.24 19.17
C ASN A 405 0.83 14.71 19.39
N TYR A 406 -0.43 15.05 19.18
CA TYR A 406 -0.94 16.41 19.28
C TYR A 406 -2.31 16.43 19.93
N ILE A 407 -2.62 17.53 20.61
CA ILE A 407 -3.93 17.75 21.23
C ILE A 407 -4.81 18.53 20.26
N THR A 408 -5.98 17.98 19.95
CA THR A 408 -6.96 18.54 19.03
C THR A 408 -8.36 18.52 19.65
N SER A 409 -9.33 19.10 18.93
CA SER A 409 -10.74 19.17 19.35
C SER A 409 -10.96 19.67 20.80
N GLY A 410 -10.24 20.73 21.19
CA GLY A 410 -10.43 21.36 22.50
C GLY A 410 -10.16 20.43 23.69
N LEU A 411 -9.06 19.66 23.63
CA LEU A 411 -8.61 18.68 24.63
C LEU A 411 -9.36 17.33 24.61
N GLN A 412 -10.35 17.16 23.74
CA GLN A 412 -11.10 15.89 23.66
C GLN A 412 -10.35 14.80 22.88
N GLU A 413 -9.57 15.19 21.88
CA GLU A 413 -8.75 14.30 21.06
C GLU A 413 -7.28 14.57 21.40
N ASP A 414 -6.84 13.97 22.51
CA ASP A 414 -5.52 14.17 23.13
C ASP A 414 -4.48 13.11 22.74
N HIS A 415 -4.91 12.08 22.00
CA HIS A 415 -4.05 11.07 21.40
C HIS A 415 -4.47 10.77 19.96
N LEU A 416 -3.49 10.75 19.04
CA LEU A 416 -3.68 10.55 17.61
C LEU A 416 -2.72 9.49 17.09
N SER A 417 -3.21 8.58 16.25
CA SER A 417 -2.36 7.54 15.62
C SER A 417 -1.47 8.04 14.48
N LEU A 418 -1.87 9.14 13.81
CA LEU A 418 -1.25 9.64 12.59
C LEU A 418 -1.13 8.59 11.46
N GLY A 419 -1.99 7.56 11.48
CA GLY A 419 -1.87 6.40 10.61
C GLY A 419 -2.02 6.69 9.11
N THR A 420 -2.76 7.74 8.73
CA THR A 420 -2.83 8.18 7.33
C THR A 420 -1.47 8.71 6.86
N GLY A 421 -0.76 9.48 7.70
CA GLY A 421 0.59 9.94 7.40
C GLY A 421 1.58 8.77 7.26
N ALA A 422 1.48 7.77 8.15
CA ALA A 422 2.25 6.54 8.08
C ALA A 422 2.01 5.74 6.79
N ALA A 423 0.76 5.64 6.32
CA ALA A 423 0.43 4.97 5.07
C ALA A 423 0.96 5.72 3.84
N LEU A 424 0.83 7.05 3.81
CA LEU A 424 1.31 7.88 2.68
C LEU A 424 2.83 7.86 2.54
N LYS A 425 3.58 7.97 3.65
CA LYS A 425 5.05 7.86 3.60
C LYS A 425 5.51 6.45 3.19
N LEU A 426 4.75 5.41 3.56
CA LEU A 426 5.02 4.04 3.12
C LEU A 426 4.83 3.91 1.60
N LEU A 427 3.74 4.44 1.02
CA LEU A 427 3.52 4.42 -0.43
C LEU A 427 4.64 5.17 -1.19
N LYS A 428 5.11 6.29 -0.65
CA LYS A 428 6.26 7.01 -1.20
C LYS A 428 7.56 6.19 -1.10
N THR A 429 7.80 5.52 0.03
CA THR A 429 8.95 4.62 0.22
C THR A 429 8.91 3.47 -0.78
N VAL A 430 7.76 2.83 -0.98
CA VAL A 430 7.52 1.80 -2.01
C VAL A 430 7.91 2.32 -3.39
N SER A 431 7.44 3.52 -3.76
CA SER A 431 7.77 4.13 -5.06
C SER A 431 9.28 4.33 -5.24
N ASN A 432 9.97 4.81 -4.21
CA ASN A 432 11.43 4.98 -4.23
C ASN A 432 12.16 3.63 -4.37
N VAL A 433 11.72 2.59 -3.66
CA VAL A 433 12.34 1.26 -3.73
C VAL A 433 12.16 0.61 -5.10
N TYR A 434 11.02 0.82 -5.78
CA TYR A 434 10.88 0.42 -7.19
C TYR A 434 11.97 1.04 -8.08
N HIS A 435 12.28 2.33 -7.90
CA HIS A 435 13.33 2.98 -8.69
C HIS A 435 14.72 2.45 -8.35
N ILE A 436 15.01 2.23 -7.06
CA ILE A 436 16.30 1.67 -6.62
C ILE A 436 16.52 0.27 -7.21
N LEU A 437 15.53 -0.63 -7.10
CA LEU A 437 15.63 -1.97 -7.67
C LEU A 437 15.64 -1.96 -9.20
N ALA A 438 14.96 -1.02 -9.85
CA ALA A 438 15.00 -0.88 -11.30
C ALA A 438 16.39 -0.45 -11.79
N ILE A 439 17.05 0.46 -11.05
CA ILE A 439 18.45 0.82 -11.32
C ILE A 439 19.35 -0.40 -11.09
N GLU A 440 19.10 -1.22 -10.06
CA GLU A 440 19.85 -2.47 -9.85
C GLU A 440 19.69 -3.42 -11.00
N TYR A 441 18.47 -3.58 -11.48
CA TYR A 441 18.17 -4.45 -12.59
C TYR A 441 18.92 -4.04 -13.86
N LEU A 442 18.96 -2.74 -14.18
CA LEU A 442 19.69 -2.19 -15.31
C LEU A 442 21.19 -2.41 -15.19
N LEU A 443 21.77 -2.06 -14.04
CA LEU A 443 23.20 -2.19 -13.79
C LEU A 443 23.64 -3.65 -13.79
N ALA A 444 22.90 -4.52 -13.10
CA ALA A 444 23.20 -5.94 -13.07
C ALA A 444 23.07 -6.58 -14.46
N ALA A 445 22.04 -6.21 -15.24
CA ALA A 445 21.89 -6.72 -16.59
C ALA A 445 23.03 -6.31 -17.51
N GLN A 446 23.50 -5.06 -17.41
CA GLN A 446 24.67 -4.60 -18.15
C GLN A 446 25.94 -5.32 -17.69
N ALA A 447 26.11 -5.51 -16.39
CA ALA A 447 27.28 -6.18 -15.84
C ALA A 447 27.40 -7.65 -16.31
N LEU A 448 26.26 -8.36 -16.43
CA LEU A 448 26.20 -9.72 -16.95
C LEU A 448 26.63 -9.81 -18.43
N GLU A 449 26.43 -8.76 -19.23
CA GLU A 449 26.83 -8.76 -20.65
C GLU A 449 28.34 -8.88 -20.85
N PHE A 450 29.14 -8.37 -19.91
CA PHE A 450 30.59 -8.51 -19.98
C PHE A 450 31.09 -9.94 -19.74
N HIS A 451 30.24 -10.83 -19.23
CA HIS A 451 30.54 -12.26 -19.08
C HIS A 451 29.99 -13.10 -20.23
N GLY A 452 28.91 -12.64 -20.86
CA GLY A 452 28.25 -13.30 -21.98
C GLY A 452 27.15 -14.29 -21.57
N GLU A 453 26.13 -14.39 -22.43
CA GLU A 453 24.88 -15.10 -22.15
C GLU A 453 25.07 -16.59 -21.76
N ALA A 454 26.02 -17.28 -22.38
CA ALA A 454 26.28 -18.70 -22.14
C ALA A 454 26.88 -19.00 -20.74
N GLN A 455 27.29 -17.97 -20.00
CA GLN A 455 27.87 -18.10 -18.66
C GLN A 455 26.87 -17.86 -17.54
N LEU A 456 25.63 -17.48 -17.86
CA LEU A 456 24.63 -17.08 -16.88
C LEU A 456 23.82 -18.28 -16.37
N ALA A 457 23.43 -18.23 -15.09
CA ALA A 457 22.46 -19.13 -14.49
C ALA A 457 21.11 -19.04 -15.21
N SER A 458 20.32 -20.11 -15.22
CA SER A 458 19.04 -20.09 -15.93
C SER A 458 18.06 -19.06 -15.32
N GLY A 459 18.12 -18.84 -14.01
CA GLY A 459 17.28 -17.87 -13.29
C GLY A 459 17.58 -16.43 -13.70
N THR A 460 18.84 -16.02 -13.59
CA THR A 460 19.30 -14.67 -13.95
C THR A 460 19.24 -14.42 -15.46
N LEU A 461 19.48 -15.44 -16.30
CA LEU A 461 19.33 -15.35 -17.75
C LEU A 461 17.90 -15.00 -18.16
N ARG A 462 16.89 -15.62 -17.54
CA ARG A 462 15.47 -15.30 -17.81
C ARG A 462 15.15 -13.85 -17.47
N ALA A 463 15.61 -13.37 -16.31
CA ALA A 463 15.46 -11.97 -15.92
C ALA A 463 16.18 -11.04 -16.91
N TRP A 464 17.45 -11.31 -17.22
CA TRP A 464 18.23 -10.54 -18.19
C TRP A 464 17.50 -10.42 -19.55
N ARG A 465 17.04 -11.55 -20.13
CA ARG A 465 16.29 -11.55 -21.40
C ARG A 465 15.02 -10.73 -21.32
N ARG A 466 14.27 -10.83 -20.21
CA ARG A 466 13.04 -10.07 -19.97
C ARG A 466 13.29 -8.56 -19.99
N LEU A 467 14.38 -8.08 -19.39
CA LEU A 467 14.74 -6.67 -19.49
C LEU A 467 15.17 -6.28 -20.91
N ARG A 468 15.97 -7.11 -21.57
CA ARG A 468 16.51 -6.83 -22.90
C ARG A 468 15.46 -6.81 -24.02
N GLN A 469 14.28 -7.38 -23.79
CA GLN A 469 13.14 -7.20 -24.68
C GLN A 469 12.65 -5.74 -24.77
N ILE A 470 12.92 -4.91 -23.77
CA ILE A 470 12.37 -3.55 -23.70
C ILE A 470 13.43 -2.44 -23.47
N VAL A 471 14.60 -2.81 -22.95
CA VAL A 471 15.73 -1.89 -22.71
C VAL A 471 16.98 -2.45 -23.40
N PRO A 472 17.52 -1.76 -24.44
CA PRO A 472 18.69 -2.24 -25.15
C PRO A 472 19.97 -2.17 -24.30
N CYS A 473 20.99 -2.93 -24.72
CA CYS A 473 22.34 -2.87 -24.14
C CYS A 473 22.91 -1.45 -24.12
N TRP A 474 23.69 -1.11 -23.09
CA TRP A 474 24.36 0.18 -22.94
C TRP A 474 25.76 0.15 -23.58
N GLN A 475 25.89 0.71 -24.78
CA GLN A 475 27.17 0.76 -25.50
C GLN A 475 27.87 2.12 -25.36
N GLU A 476 27.07 3.18 -25.42
CA GLU A 476 27.47 4.58 -25.31
C GLU A 476 26.45 5.36 -24.48
N ASP A 477 26.86 6.51 -23.97
CA ASP A 477 26.01 7.34 -23.12
C ASP A 477 24.79 7.85 -23.88
N ARG A 478 23.62 7.63 -23.28
CA ARG A 478 22.35 8.17 -23.75
C ARG A 478 21.50 8.62 -22.57
N TRP A 479 20.30 9.10 -22.86
CA TRP A 479 19.38 9.51 -21.82
C TRP A 479 18.84 8.29 -21.05
N LEU A 480 19.33 8.08 -19.82
CA LEU A 480 19.04 6.88 -19.02
C LEU A 480 17.65 6.89 -18.34
N ALA A 481 17.09 8.07 -18.03
CA ALA A 481 15.86 8.18 -17.25
C ALA A 481 14.65 7.42 -17.86
N PRO A 482 14.41 7.43 -19.18
CA PRO A 482 13.36 6.62 -19.80
C PRO A 482 13.58 5.11 -19.62
N GLU A 483 14.82 4.64 -19.52
CA GLU A 483 15.14 3.22 -19.32
C GLU A 483 14.89 2.79 -17.88
N ILE A 484 15.19 3.66 -16.91
CA ILE A 484 14.82 3.47 -15.50
C ILE A 484 13.30 3.34 -15.40
N ALA A 485 12.54 4.24 -16.05
CA ALA A 485 11.07 4.18 -16.03
C ALA A 485 10.52 2.88 -16.65
N ARG A 486 11.12 2.40 -17.75
CA ARG A 486 10.79 1.10 -18.37
C ARG A 486 11.10 -0.07 -17.44
N ALA A 487 12.24 -0.06 -16.76
CA ALA A 487 12.58 -1.08 -15.78
C ALA A 487 11.60 -1.08 -14.59
N VAL A 488 11.22 0.09 -14.06
CA VAL A 488 10.16 0.22 -13.04
C VAL A 488 8.85 -0.41 -13.51
N GLN A 489 8.46 -0.18 -14.78
CA GLN A 489 7.25 -0.77 -15.36
C GLN A 489 7.31 -2.30 -15.37
N VAL A 490 8.46 -2.90 -15.69
CA VAL A 490 8.64 -4.37 -15.58
C VAL A 490 8.41 -4.84 -14.16
N LEU A 491 9.03 -4.18 -13.18
CA LEU A 491 8.91 -4.58 -11.78
C LEU A 491 7.45 -4.54 -11.29
N ARG A 492 6.69 -3.54 -11.72
CA ARG A 492 5.28 -3.36 -11.34
C ARG A 492 4.33 -4.33 -12.03
N THR A 493 4.54 -4.58 -13.33
CA THR A 493 3.56 -5.32 -14.15
C THR A 493 3.85 -6.81 -14.27
N GLN A 494 5.09 -7.24 -14.02
CA GLN A 494 5.50 -8.63 -14.16
C GLN A 494 5.96 -9.17 -12.81
N MET A 495 5.41 -10.31 -12.40
CA MET A 495 5.97 -11.05 -11.28
C MET A 495 7.28 -11.71 -11.71
N PRO A 496 8.33 -11.67 -10.88
CA PRO A 496 9.53 -12.43 -11.14
C PRO A 496 9.20 -13.91 -10.96
N GLU A 497 9.24 -14.68 -12.05
CA GLU A 497 9.06 -16.12 -11.98
C GLU A 497 10.28 -16.72 -11.29
N VAL A 498 10.13 -17.05 -10.01
CA VAL A 498 11.07 -17.94 -9.34
C VAL A 498 10.58 -19.35 -9.58
N LEU A 499 10.82 -19.79 -10.81
CA LEU A 499 10.65 -21.18 -11.25
C LEU A 499 11.63 -22.09 -10.58
#